data_AF-A0A350PB48-F1
#
_entry.id   AF-A0A350PB48-F1
#
_cell.length_a   1.000
_cell.length_b   1.000
_cell.length_c   1.000
_cell.angle_alpha   90.00
_cell.angle_beta   90.00
_cell.angle_gamma   90.00
#
_symmetry.space_group_name_H-M   'P 1'
#
loop_
_entity.id
_entity.type
_entity.pdbx_description
1 polymer ?
#
loop_
_entity_poly.entity_id
_entity_poly.type
_entity_poly.pdbx_seq_one_letter_code
_entity_poly.pdbx_strand_id
1 'polypeptide(L)'
;MRKLTKSEKTVMERLIFPESFDVIMEETNMQFGELRDDLMNLVNHRFVEVVNFDDGLDSKMAFYDSDNIKDFSFRATKIGLKSLNKTTI
;
A
#
# COMPACT_ATOMS: atom_id res chain seq x y z
N MET A 1 10.65 -1.97 15.35
CA MET A 1 9.84 -1.47 14.23
C MET A 1 10.74 -1.42 13.01
N ARG A 2 10.38 -2.10 11.91
CA ARG A 2 11.10 -2.04 10.63
C ARG A 2 11.02 -0.61 10.09
N LYS A 3 12.12 -0.12 9.49
CA LYS A 3 12.14 1.15 8.76
C LYS A 3 11.68 0.90 7.32
N LEU A 4 10.90 1.82 6.77
CA LEU A 4 10.52 1.81 5.36
C LEU A 4 11.75 2.06 4.48
N THR A 5 11.84 1.38 3.35
CA THR A 5 12.77 1.78 2.29
C THR A 5 12.34 3.12 1.68
N LYS A 6 13.19 3.70 0.83
CA LYS A 6 12.82 4.93 0.10
C LYS A 6 11.61 4.71 -0.81
N SER A 7 11.59 3.59 -1.54
CA SER A 7 10.50 3.23 -2.47
C SER A 7 9.20 2.93 -1.71
N GLU A 8 9.27 2.15 -0.62
CA GLU A 8 8.12 1.89 0.25
C GLU A 8 7.52 3.17 0.85
N LYS A 9 8.38 4.15 1.18
CA LYS A 9 7.93 5.45 1.66
C LYS A 9 7.18 6.21 0.56
N THR A 10 7.71 6.23 -0.66
CA THR A 10 7.07 6.86 -1.82
C THR A 10 5.70 6.26 -2.10
N VAL A 11 5.57 4.93 -2.04
CA VAL A 11 4.27 4.24 -2.16
C VAL A 11 3.33 4.66 -1.02
N MET A 12 3.79 4.59 0.23
CA MET A 12 2.99 4.93 1.42
C MET A 12 2.44 6.36 1.42
N GLU A 13 3.16 7.33 0.85
CA GLU A 13 2.73 8.73 0.74
C GLU A 13 1.51 8.91 -0.19
N ARG A 14 1.27 7.98 -1.12
CA ARG A 14 0.11 7.96 -2.02
C ARG A 14 -1.13 7.38 -1.37
N LEU A 15 -0.95 6.45 -0.43
CA LEU A 15 -2.02 5.63 0.14
C LEU A 15 -2.75 6.27 1.32
N ILE A 16 -2.76 7.60 1.42
CA ILE A 16 -3.59 8.31 2.41
C ILE A 16 -5.07 8.01 2.14
N PHE A 17 -5.43 7.92 0.86
CA PHE A 17 -6.70 7.42 0.38
C PHE A 17 -6.52 6.05 -0.29
N PRO A 18 -7.61 5.25 -0.44
CA PRO A 18 -7.60 4.07 -1.29
C PRO A 18 -7.17 4.38 -2.72
N GLU A 19 -6.15 3.68 -3.23
CA GLU A 19 -5.69 3.80 -4.62
C GLU A 19 -5.52 2.42 -5.26
N SER A 20 -5.78 2.31 -6.56
CA SER A 20 -5.56 1.09 -7.32
C SER A 20 -4.08 0.88 -7.64
N PHE A 21 -3.69 -0.37 -7.93
CA PHE A 21 -2.32 -0.68 -8.34
C PHE A 21 -1.84 0.20 -9.51
N ASP A 22 -2.68 0.36 -10.54
CA ASP A 22 -2.33 1.12 -11.74
C ASP A 22 -2.10 2.60 -11.46
N VAL A 23 -2.95 3.22 -10.62
CA VAL A 23 -2.79 4.63 -10.22
C VAL A 23 -1.50 4.82 -9.44
N ILE A 24 -1.19 3.92 -8.50
CA ILE A 24 0.05 4.00 -7.74
C ILE A 24 1.26 3.87 -8.68
N MET A 25 1.21 2.94 -9.64
CA MET A 25 2.28 2.73 -10.61
C MET A 25 2.51 3.97 -11.48
N GLU A 26 1.43 4.58 -11.98
CA GLU A 26 1.48 5.80 -12.78
C GLU A 26 2.07 6.97 -11.99
N GLU A 27 1.57 7.23 -10.78
CA GLU A 27 1.99 8.39 -9.98
C GLU A 27 3.42 8.27 -9.44
N THR A 28 3.88 7.05 -9.17
CA THR A 28 5.23 6.79 -8.66
C THR A 28 6.25 6.54 -9.76
N ASN A 29 5.78 6.28 -10.99
CA ASN A 29 6.59 5.85 -12.14
C ASN A 29 7.46 4.61 -11.85
N MET A 30 6.99 3.76 -10.93
CA MET A 30 7.66 2.52 -10.53
C MET A 30 7.40 1.42 -11.55
N GLN A 31 8.32 0.45 -11.64
CA GLN A 31 8.10 -0.75 -12.45
C GLN A 31 7.15 -1.70 -11.73
N PHE A 32 6.37 -2.49 -12.49
CA PHE A 32 5.41 -3.45 -11.93
C PHE A 32 6.01 -4.34 -10.83
N GLY A 33 7.18 -4.93 -11.07
CA GLY A 33 7.83 -5.82 -10.10
C GLY A 33 8.26 -5.09 -8.83
N GLU A 34 8.78 -3.87 -8.96
CA GLU A 34 9.19 -3.03 -7.84
C GLU A 34 8.00 -2.65 -6.96
N LEU A 35 6.92 -2.14 -7.58
CA LEU A 35 5.70 -1.77 -6.87
C LEU A 35 5.03 -2.97 -6.22
N ARG A 36 4.97 -4.11 -6.92
CA ARG A 36 4.45 -5.37 -6.38
C ARG A 36 5.20 -5.77 -5.13
N ASP A 37 6.53 -5.80 -5.18
CA ASP A 37 7.35 -6.26 -4.05
C ASP A 37 7.21 -5.31 -2.86
N ASP A 38 7.16 -3.99 -3.09
CA ASP A 38 6.94 -3.00 -2.04
C ASP A 38 5.53 -3.12 -1.43
N LEU A 39 4.47 -3.25 -2.24
CA LEU A 39 3.11 -3.44 -1.72
C LEU A 39 2.98 -4.75 -0.96
N MET A 40 3.53 -5.86 -1.46
CA MET A 40 3.56 -7.14 -0.72
C MET A 40 4.25 -6.97 0.64
N ASN A 41 5.41 -6.30 0.66
CA ASN A 41 6.13 -6.05 1.89
C ASN A 41 5.32 -5.19 2.87
N LEU A 42 4.71 -4.11 2.39
CA LEU A 42 3.91 -3.21 3.20
C LEU A 42 2.65 -3.89 3.77
N VAL A 43 1.98 -4.73 2.98
CA VAL A 43 0.83 -5.54 3.40
C VAL A 43 1.24 -6.56 4.46
N ASN A 44 2.32 -7.33 4.20
CA ASN A 44 2.84 -8.32 5.14
C ASN A 44 3.22 -7.72 6.50
N HIS A 45 3.69 -6.47 6.51
CA HIS A 45 4.05 -5.74 7.73
C HIS A 45 2.89 -4.92 8.32
N ARG A 46 1.68 -5.03 7.76
CA ARG A 46 0.46 -4.32 8.19
C ARG A 46 0.57 -2.79 8.11
N PHE A 47 1.45 -2.27 7.26
CA PHE A 47 1.53 -0.83 6.98
C PHE A 47 0.50 -0.40 5.94
N VAL A 48 0.13 -1.31 5.04
CA VAL A 48 -0.93 -1.15 4.05
C VAL A 48 -1.96 -2.26 4.24
N GLU A 49 -3.22 -1.95 3.96
CA GLU A 49 -4.31 -2.91 3.86
C GLU A 49 -4.89 -2.91 2.45
N VAL A 50 -5.44 -4.05 2.06
CA VAL A 50 -6.12 -4.25 0.78
C VAL A 50 -7.61 -3.96 0.97
N VAL A 51 -8.17 -3.14 0.09
CA VAL A 51 -9.56 -2.68 0.17
C VAL A 51 -10.29 -2.98 -1.14
N ASN A 52 -11.59 -3.22 -1.04
CA ASN A 52 -12.47 -3.41 -2.19
C ASN A 52 -13.41 -2.20 -2.31
N PHE A 53 -13.44 -1.56 -3.48
CA PHE A 53 -14.24 -0.34 -3.70
C PHE A 53 -15.76 -0.61 -3.76
N ASP A 54 -16.17 -1.84 -4.08
CA ASP A 54 -17.59 -2.18 -4.26
C ASP A 54 -18.40 -2.23 -2.96
N ASP A 55 -17.76 -2.54 -1.84
CA ASP A 55 -18.43 -2.64 -0.55
C ASP A 55 -18.23 -1.34 0.22
N GLY A 56 -19.13 -0.39 -0.01
CA GLY A 56 -19.27 0.80 0.82
C GLY A 56 -19.30 0.41 2.29
N LEU A 57 -18.30 0.91 3.03
CA LEU A 57 -18.00 0.65 4.44
C LEU A 57 -17.28 -0.68 4.71
N ASP A 58 -16.01 -0.55 5.10
CA ASP A 58 -15.28 -1.54 5.90
C ASP A 58 -15.18 -2.97 5.34
N SER A 59 -14.86 -3.13 4.04
CA SER A 59 -14.40 -4.42 3.52
C SER A 59 -13.00 -4.79 4.06
N LYS A 60 -12.97 -5.16 5.34
CA LYS A 60 -11.80 -5.80 5.96
C LYS A 60 -11.57 -7.13 5.25
N MET A 61 -10.42 -7.19 4.58
CA MET A 61 -9.88 -8.36 3.93
C MET A 61 -10.77 -8.86 2.79
N ALA A 62 -10.73 -8.15 1.67
CA ALA A 62 -10.78 -8.86 0.40
C ALA A 62 -9.80 -10.05 0.51
N PHE A 63 -10.21 -11.24 0.08
CA PHE A 63 -9.31 -12.40 0.03
C PHE A 63 -8.08 -11.99 -0.77
N TYR A 64 -6.98 -11.70 -0.07
CA TYR A 64 -5.78 -11.13 -0.67
C TYR A 64 -5.06 -12.23 -1.43
N ASP A 65 -5.17 -12.19 -2.74
CA ASP A 65 -4.40 -13.01 -3.65
C ASP A 65 -3.19 -12.22 -4.13
N SER A 66 -2.01 -12.56 -3.62
CA SER A 66 -0.77 -11.90 -4.00
C SER A 66 -0.39 -12.12 -5.47
N ASP A 67 -0.91 -13.18 -6.10
CA ASP A 67 -0.64 -13.46 -7.51
C ASP A 67 -1.41 -12.52 -8.42
N ASN A 68 -2.57 -12.02 -7.96
CA ASN A 68 -3.42 -11.06 -8.67
C ASN A 68 -3.46 -9.68 -7.98
N ILE A 69 -2.35 -9.27 -7.36
CA ILE A 69 -2.23 -8.01 -6.60
C ILE A 69 -2.69 -6.76 -7.36
N LYS A 70 -2.57 -6.76 -8.69
CA LYS A 70 -2.94 -5.66 -9.57
C LYS A 70 -4.45 -5.35 -9.58
N ASP A 71 -5.28 -6.34 -9.25
CA ASP A 71 -6.74 -6.22 -9.30
C ASP A 71 -7.31 -5.62 -8.00
N PHE A 72 -6.43 -5.20 -7.09
CA PHE A 72 -6.80 -4.68 -5.78
C PHE A 72 -6.48 -3.20 -5.62
N SER A 73 -7.09 -2.63 -4.60
CA SER A 73 -6.80 -1.27 -4.14
C SER A 73 -6.19 -1.31 -2.73
N PHE A 74 -5.42 -0.27 -2.41
CA PHE A 74 -4.55 -0.24 -1.24
C PHE A 74 -4.79 1.02 -0.43
N ARG A 75 -4.71 0.91 0.89
CA ARG A 75 -4.79 2.05 1.81
C ARG A 75 -3.77 1.91 2.94
N ALA A 76 -3.15 3.01 3.34
CA ALA A 76 -2.27 3.04 4.50
C ALA A 76 -3.06 2.78 5.80
N THR A 77 -2.56 1.88 6.63
CA THR A 77 -3.15 1.65 7.96
C THR A 77 -2.71 2.75 8.93
N LYS A 78 -3.37 2.82 10.10
CA LYS A 78 -2.93 3.69 11.21
C LYS A 78 -1.48 3.44 11.63
N ILE A 79 -0.98 2.20 11.51
CA ILE A 79 0.41 1.87 11.85
C ILE A 79 1.36 2.35 10.75
N GLY A 80 0.98 2.18 9.48
CA GLY A 80 1.74 2.70 8.35
C GLY A 80 1.85 4.23 8.37
N LEU A 81 0.77 4.95 8.62
CA LEU A 81 0.82 6.41 8.73
C LEU A 81 1.73 6.89 9.89
N LYS A 82 1.75 6.16 11.01
CA LYS A 82 2.66 6.47 12.12
C LYS A 82 4.14 6.22 11.78
N SER A 83 4.45 5.31 10.85
CA SER A 83 5.84 5.04 10.47
C SER A 83 6.41 6.15 9.58
N LEU A 84 5.58 6.83 8.78
CA LEU A 84 5.96 8.02 8.00
C LEU A 84 6.42 9.18 8.90
N ASN A 85 5.64 9.49 9.94
CA ASN A 85 5.89 10.64 10.82
C ASN A 85 7.13 10.52 11.72
N LYS A 86 7.71 9.32 11.85
CA LYS A 86 8.92 9.09 12.66
C LYS A 86 10.23 9.42 11.94
N THR A 87 10.17 9.85 10.67
CA THR A 87 11.35 10.12 9.85
C THR A 87 11.72 11.61 9.79
N THR A 88 11.03 12.49 10.52
CA THR A 88 11.42 13.90 10.66
C THR A 88 12.28 14.06 11.92
N ILE A 89 13.61 14.01 11.74
CA ILE A 89 14.60 14.59 12.65
C ILE A 89 15.64 15.28 11.78
#